data_AF-A0AA96VNZ6-F1
#
_entry.id   AF-A0AA96VNZ6-F1
#
_cell.length_a   1.000
_cell.length_b   1.000
_cell.length_c   1.000
_cell.angle_alpha   90.00
_cell.angle_beta   90.00
_cell.angle_gamma   90.00
#
_symmetry.space_group_name_H-M   'P 1'
#
loop_
_entity.id
_entity.type
_entity.pdbx_description
1 polymer ?
#
loop_
_entity_poly.entity_id
_entity_poly.type
_entity_poly.pdbx_seq_one_letter_code
_entity_poly.pdbx_strand_id
1 'polypeptide(L)'
;MKIYIADDKRLIVEPSWFDRFDYKGEIYVNEPKTKIQLKAKVAEEIEQDIRKTMAEVIARFQTLFEELPLEDIFNEKRKQVRESYDTEQAVADVIERWQK
;
A
#
# COMPACT_ATOMS: atom_id res chain seq x y z
N MET A 1 -2.40 -10.38 3.51
CA MET A 1 -2.90 -10.71 2.15
C MET A 1 -3.91 -11.82 2.30
N LYS A 2 -5.01 -11.82 1.52
CA LYS A 2 -5.95 -12.94 1.52
C LYS A 2 -5.84 -13.70 0.21
N ILE A 3 -5.85 -15.02 0.29
CA ILE A 3 -5.74 -15.90 -0.86
C ILE A 3 -7.02 -16.74 -0.90
N TYR A 4 -7.63 -16.83 -2.07
CA TYR A 4 -8.89 -17.50 -2.28
C TYR A 4 -8.82 -18.48 -3.44
N ILE A 5 -9.67 -19.51 -3.38
CA ILE A 5 -10.05 -20.30 -4.53
C ILE A 5 -11.53 -20.03 -4.82
N ALA A 6 -11.82 -19.63 -6.06
CA ALA A 6 -13.17 -19.45 -6.55
C ALA A 6 -13.85 -20.79 -6.87
N ASP A 7 -15.17 -20.79 -7.02
CA ASP A 7 -15.97 -21.97 -7.42
C ASP A 7 -15.56 -22.54 -8.80
N ASP A 8 -15.10 -21.69 -9.70
CA ASP A 8 -14.48 -22.05 -10.98
C ASP A 8 -12.99 -22.44 -10.89
N LYS A 9 -12.48 -22.67 -9.67
CA LYS A 9 -11.11 -23.08 -9.35
C LYS A 9 -10.02 -22.04 -9.63
N ARG A 10 -10.38 -20.77 -9.87
CA ARG A 10 -9.39 -19.69 -10.00
C ARG A 10 -8.73 -19.36 -8.67
N LEU A 11 -7.40 -19.22 -8.67
CA LEU A 11 -6.64 -18.61 -7.58
C LEU A 11 -6.82 -17.09 -7.64
N ILE A 12 -7.20 -16.51 -6.52
CA ILE A 12 -7.38 -15.06 -6.37
C ILE A 12 -6.54 -14.59 -5.20
N VAL A 13 -5.73 -13.58 -5.44
CA VAL A 13 -4.92 -12.90 -4.42
C VAL A 13 -5.52 -11.52 -4.20
N GLU A 14 -5.83 -11.22 -2.94
CA GLU A 14 -6.41 -9.95 -2.50
C GLU A 14 -5.46 -9.34 -1.45
N PRO A 15 -4.45 -8.54 -1.86
CA PRO A 15 -3.55 -7.86 -0.93
C PRO A 15 -4.28 -6.79 -0.12
N SER A 16 -5.24 -6.09 -0.74
CA SER A 16 -6.10 -5.07 -0.16
C SER A 16 -7.54 -5.25 -0.66
N TRP A 17 -8.52 -4.55 -0.07
CA TRP A 17 -9.92 -4.61 -0.54
C TRP A 17 -10.08 -4.18 -2.01
N PHE A 18 -9.24 -3.23 -2.44
CA PHE A 18 -9.29 -2.61 -3.77
C PHE A 18 -8.40 -3.33 -4.79
N ASP A 19 -7.43 -4.12 -4.33
CA ASP A 19 -6.48 -4.80 -5.20
C ASP A 19 -6.78 -6.29 -5.25
N ARG A 20 -7.12 -6.80 -6.44
CA ARG A 20 -7.37 -8.22 -6.67
C ARG A 20 -6.66 -8.65 -7.93
N PHE A 21 -5.99 -9.80 -7.85
CA PHE A 21 -5.28 -10.41 -8.95
C PHE A 21 -5.76 -11.85 -9.10
N ASP A 22 -5.92 -12.31 -10.33
CA ASP A 22 -6.21 -13.71 -10.63
C ASP A 22 -5.05 -14.36 -11.41
N TYR A 23 -5.21 -15.65 -11.68
CA TYR A 23 -4.27 -16.45 -12.46
C TYR A 23 -3.96 -15.90 -13.87
N LYS A 24 -4.71 -14.93 -14.40
CA LYS A 24 -4.43 -14.28 -15.69
C LYS A 24 -3.48 -13.08 -15.55
N GLY A 25 -3.18 -12.66 -14.32
CA GLY A 25 -2.34 -11.49 -14.06
C GLY A 25 -3.02 -10.15 -14.33
N GLU A 26 -4.35 -10.13 -14.41
CA GLU A 26 -5.14 -8.91 -14.63
C GLU A 26 -5.42 -8.20 -13.30
N ILE A 27 -5.36 -6.85 -13.29
CA ILE A 27 -5.62 -5.99 -12.11
C ILE A 27 -7.13 -5.93 -11.79
N TYR A 28 -7.98 -6.23 -12.78
CA TYR A 28 -9.44 -6.19 -12.64
C TYR A 28 -10.01 -7.60 -12.80
N VAL A 29 -10.21 -8.28 -11.67
CA VAL A 29 -10.80 -9.60 -11.64
C VAL A 29 -12.31 -9.47 -11.45
N ASN A 30 -13.11 -10.04 -12.37
CA ASN A 30 -14.54 -10.23 -12.16
C ASN A 30 -14.76 -11.06 -10.90
N GLU A 31 -15.48 -10.50 -9.91
CA GLU A 31 -15.72 -11.15 -8.63
C GLU A 31 -16.52 -12.46 -8.84
N PRO A 32 -15.96 -13.62 -8.48
CA PRO A 32 -16.70 -14.87 -8.58
C PRO A 32 -17.86 -14.88 -7.59
N LYS A 33 -18.94 -15.59 -7.95
CA LYS A 33 -20.14 -15.69 -7.11
C LYS A 33 -19.85 -16.28 -5.74
N THR A 34 -18.89 -17.19 -5.66
CA THR A 34 -18.46 -17.85 -4.43
C THR A 34 -16.94 -17.99 -4.39
N LYS A 35 -16.34 -17.74 -3.23
CA LYS A 35 -14.90 -17.95 -2.98
C LYS A 35 -14.65 -18.50 -1.58
N ILE A 36 -13.65 -19.36 -1.46
CA ILE A 36 -13.20 -19.94 -0.18
C ILE A 36 -11.80 -19.40 0.12
N GLN A 37 -11.61 -18.86 1.32
CA GLN A 37 -10.30 -18.38 1.76
C GLN A 37 -9.40 -19.57 2.11
N LEU A 38 -8.18 -19.60 1.55
CA LEU A 38 -7.13 -20.52 1.96
C LEU A 38 -6.49 -20.03 3.28
N LYS A 39 -6.45 -20.90 4.29
CA LYS A 39 -5.80 -20.64 5.59
C LYS A 39 -4.75 -21.69 5.97
N ALA A 40 -4.36 -22.55 5.02
CA ALA A 40 -3.42 -23.64 5.24
C ALA A 40 -1.97 -23.21 4.89
N LYS A 41 -0.99 -24.06 5.21
CA LYS A 41 0.44 -23.85 4.88
C LYS A 41 0.70 -23.44 3.43
N VAL A 42 -0.08 -23.96 2.48
CA VAL A 42 -0.02 -23.58 1.06
C VAL A 42 -0.27 -22.07 0.84
N ALA A 43 -1.12 -21.43 1.65
CA ALA A 43 -1.37 -20.00 1.56
C ALA A 43 -0.15 -19.20 2.03
N GLU A 44 0.57 -19.68 3.04
CA GLU A 44 1.80 -19.03 3.53
C GLU A 44 2.93 -19.11 2.49
N GLU A 45 3.09 -20.26 1.83
CA GLU A 45 4.06 -20.45 0.74
C GLU A 45 3.77 -19.49 -0.43
N ILE A 46 2.51 -19.42 -0.87
CA ILE A 46 2.09 -18.46 -1.91
C ILE A 46 2.34 -17.02 -1.47
N GLU A 47 2.01 -16.67 -0.22
CA GLU A 47 2.23 -15.31 0.28
C GLU A 47 3.72 -14.95 0.32
N GLN A 48 4.61 -15.87 0.70
CA GLN A 48 6.06 -15.66 0.70
C GLN A 48 6.58 -15.41 -0.71
N ASP A 49 6.17 -16.20 -1.69
CA ASP A 49 6.59 -16.03 -3.08
C ASP A 49 6.13 -14.68 -3.64
N ILE A 50 4.88 -14.29 -3.39
CA ILE A 50 4.37 -12.97 -3.83
C ILE A 50 5.19 -11.84 -3.19
N ARG A 51 5.45 -11.90 -1.90
CA ARG A 51 6.26 -10.88 -1.19
C ARG A 51 7.66 -10.79 -1.77
N LYS A 52 8.28 -11.92 -2.10
CA LYS A 52 9.60 -11.96 -2.73
C LYS A 52 9.56 -11.29 -4.11
N THR A 53 8.59 -11.64 -4.96
CA THR A 53 8.43 -11.02 -6.28
C THR A 53 8.18 -9.51 -6.18
N MET A 54 7.38 -9.05 -5.21
CA MET A 54 7.19 -7.62 -4.95
C MET A 54 8.51 -6.92 -4.61
N ALA A 55 9.32 -7.52 -3.72
CA ALA A 55 10.62 -6.97 -3.34
C ALA A 55 11.57 -6.89 -4.55
N GLU A 56 11.59 -7.91 -5.42
CA GLU A 56 12.38 -7.91 -6.65
C GLU A 56 11.96 -6.80 -7.63
N VAL A 57 10.64 -6.59 -7.79
CA VAL A 57 10.11 -5.51 -8.62
C VAL A 57 10.52 -4.14 -8.06
N ILE A 58 10.38 -3.93 -6.74
CA ILE A 58 10.80 -2.69 -6.09
C ILE A 58 12.29 -2.45 -6.31
N ALA A 59 13.15 -3.45 -6.05
CA ALA A 59 14.59 -3.33 -6.24
C ALA A 59 14.96 -2.98 -7.68
N ARG A 60 14.26 -3.55 -8.66
CA ARG A 60 14.48 -3.25 -10.09
C ARG A 60 14.18 -1.79 -10.44
N PHE A 61 13.12 -1.22 -9.88
CA PHE A 61 12.74 0.17 -10.17
C PHE A 61 13.44 1.19 -9.27
N GLN A 62 13.91 0.79 -8.09
CA GLN A 62 14.63 1.65 -7.14
C GLN A 62 15.81 2.36 -7.80
N THR A 63 16.52 1.66 -8.68
CA THR A 63 17.67 2.18 -9.43
C THR A 63 17.33 3.40 -10.30
N LEU A 64 16.08 3.58 -10.75
CA LEU A 64 15.66 4.76 -11.51
C LEU A 64 15.53 6.01 -10.65
N PHE A 65 15.41 5.84 -9.33
CA PHE A 65 15.15 6.93 -8.38
C PHE A 65 16.38 7.31 -7.55
N GLU A 66 17.38 6.43 -7.44
CA GLU A 66 18.59 6.65 -6.64
C GLU A 66 19.40 7.88 -7.07
N GLU A 67 19.37 8.23 -8.35
CA GLU A 67 20.14 9.36 -8.89
C GLU A 67 19.35 10.68 -8.96
N LEU A 68 18.08 10.70 -8.52
CA LEU A 68 17.26 11.90 -8.62
C LEU A 68 17.67 12.96 -7.57
N PRO A 69 18.00 14.20 -7.96
CA PRO A 69 18.40 15.26 -7.04
C PRO A 69 17.18 15.92 -6.39
N LEU A 70 16.43 15.16 -5.57
CA LEU A 70 15.18 15.62 -4.96
C LEU A 70 15.36 16.25 -3.57
N GLU A 71 16.58 16.38 -3.08
CA GLU A 71 16.85 16.84 -1.71
C GLU A 71 16.23 18.22 -1.43
N ASP A 72 16.36 19.16 -2.37
CA ASP A 72 15.75 20.50 -2.24
C ASP A 72 14.22 20.44 -2.19
N ILE A 73 13.61 19.58 -3.01
CA ILE A 73 12.15 19.36 -3.03
C ILE A 73 11.68 18.75 -1.70
N PHE A 74 12.41 17.79 -1.16
CA PHE A 74 12.11 17.19 0.14
C PHE A 74 12.34 18.16 1.30
N ASN A 75 13.34 19.05 1.22
CA ASN A 75 13.58 20.11 2.19
C ASN A 75 12.41 21.11 2.21
N GLU A 76 11.94 21.53 1.04
CA GLU A 76 10.78 22.42 0.93
C GLU A 76 9.50 21.74 1.45
N LYS A 77 9.30 20.45 1.17
CA LYS A 77 8.17 19.70 1.73
C LYS A 77 8.23 19.59 3.25
N ARG A 78 9.42 19.33 3.82
CA ARG A 78 9.64 19.31 5.27
C ARG A 78 9.34 20.65 5.92
N LYS A 79 9.69 21.76 5.26
CA LYS A 79 9.38 23.12 5.71
C LYS A 79 7.86 23.37 5.75
N GLN A 80 7.14 23.02 4.69
CA GLN A 80 5.67 23.14 4.65
C GLN A 80 4.98 22.35 5.77
N VAL A 81 5.45 21.13 6.07
CA VAL A 81 4.89 20.31 7.16
C VAL A 81 5.12 20.95 8.53
N ARG A 82 6.31 21.51 8.77
CA ARG A 82 6.61 22.24 10.02
C ARG A 82 5.74 23.49 10.16
N GLU A 83 5.62 24.28 9.09
CA GLU A 83 4.77 25.47 9.07
C GLU A 83 3.28 25.10 9.29
N SER A 84 2.81 23.97 8.76
CA SER A 84 1.45 23.47 9.00
C SER A 84 1.25 23.04 10.46
N TYR A 85 2.22 22.32 11.06
CA TYR A 85 2.16 21.93 12.47
C TYR A 85 2.21 23.14 13.40
N ASP A 86 3.06 24.12 13.08
CA ASP A 86 3.12 25.41 13.78
C ASP A 86 1.80 26.19 13.60
N THR A 87 1.11 26.05 12.47
CA THR A 87 -0.21 26.65 12.25
C THR A 87 -1.30 25.96 13.08
N GLU A 88 -1.31 24.63 13.17
CA GLU A 88 -2.23 23.88 14.04
C GLU A 88 -2.00 24.21 15.53
N GLN A 89 -0.73 24.28 15.94
CA GLN A 89 -0.34 24.70 17.29
C GLN A 89 -0.71 26.17 17.56
N ALA A 90 -0.50 27.07 16.60
CA ALA A 90 -0.91 28.47 16.71
C ALA A 90 -2.43 28.64 16.82
N VAL A 91 -3.22 27.80 16.12
CA VAL A 91 -4.68 27.77 16.26
C VAL A 91 -5.08 27.26 17.65
N ALA A 92 -4.44 26.20 18.15
CA ALA A 92 -4.68 25.71 19.51
C ALA A 92 -4.36 26.78 20.57
N ASP A 93 -3.23 27.47 20.43
CA ASP A 93 -2.81 28.55 21.33
C ASP A 93 -3.78 29.75 21.29
N VAL A 94 -4.36 30.08 20.12
CA VAL A 94 -5.38 31.12 19.99
C VAL A 94 -6.69 30.71 20.67
N ILE A 95 -7.12 29.46 20.53
CA ILE A 95 -8.33 28.93 21.18
C ILE A 95 -8.18 28.93 22.71
N GLU A 96 -7.03 28.48 23.24
CA GLU A 96 -6.76 28.51 24.69
C GLU A 96 -6.75 29.93 25.25
N ARG A 97 -6.22 30.91 24.51
CA ARG A 97 -6.24 32.32 24.91
C ARG A 97 -7.63 32.93 24.91
N TRP A 98 -8.57 32.41 24.12
CA TRP A 98 -9.95 32.89 24.03
C TRP A 98 -10.89 32.30 25.09
N GLN A 99 -10.51 31.19 25.74
CA GLN A 99 -11.31 30.53 26.78
C GLN A 99 -10.97 30.97 28.21
N LYS A 100 -10.08 31.95 28.39
CA LYS A 100 -9.80 32.63 29.66
C LYS A 100 -10.47 34.00 29.70
#